data_AF-H9M8U1-F1
#
_entry.id   AF-H9M8U1-F1
#
_cell.length_a   1.000
_cell.length_b   1.000
_cell.length_c   1.000
_cell.angle_alpha   90.00
_cell.angle_beta   90.00
_cell.angle_gamma   90.00
#
_symmetry.space_group_name_H-M   'P 1'
#
loop_
_entity.id
_entity.type
_entity.pdbx_description
1 polymer ?
#
loop_
_entity_poly.entity_id
_entity_poly.type
_entity_poly.pdbx_seq_one_letter_code
_entity_poly.pdbx_strand_id
1 'polypeptide(L)'
;VGGYAVPIFARMIMPKENFKPGPFYLGRASRPICLIAFLWICYTCSAFLLPTTYPLTWKTFNYAPIAIGAALGVITLWWLVDARKWFKGPVRNIVIQQDKV
;
A
#
# COMPACT_ATOMS: atom_id res chain seq x y z
N VAL A 1 6.75 1.65 5.93
CA VAL A 1 7.20 1.62 4.52
C VAL A 1 6.16 0.97 3.59
N GLY A 2 5.69 -0.25 3.88
CA GLY A 2 4.72 -0.96 3.03
C GLY A 2 3.41 -0.21 2.74
N GLY A 3 2.91 0.62 3.66
CA GLY A 3 1.71 1.45 3.42
C GLY A 3 1.84 2.41 2.24
N TYR A 4 3.05 2.87 1.91
CA TYR A 4 3.29 3.72 0.74
C TYR A 4 3.29 2.93 -0.58
N ALA A 5 3.53 1.61 -0.53
CA ALA A 5 3.51 0.77 -1.73
C ALA A 5 2.10 0.70 -2.35
N VAL A 6 1.05 0.72 -1.53
CA VAL A 6 -0.35 0.60 -1.98
C VAL A 6 -0.75 1.72 -2.94
N PRO A 7 -0.66 3.03 -2.59
CA PRO A 7 -1.01 4.10 -3.52
C PRO A 7 -0.04 4.20 -4.71
N ILE A 8 1.24 3.86 -4.54
CA ILE A 8 2.23 3.86 -5.63
C ILE A 8 1.90 2.76 -6.67
N PHE A 9 1.55 1.57 -6.19
CA PHE A 9 1.13 0.46 -7.04
C PHE A 9 -0.22 0.73 -7.71
N ALA A 10 -1.19 1.26 -6.97
CA ALA A 10 -2.47 1.70 -7.52
C ALA A 10 -2.26 2.75 -8.62
N ARG A 11 -1.34 3.70 -8.43
CA ARG A 11 -0.97 4.70 -9.44
C ARG A 11 -0.35 4.08 -10.70
N MET A 12 0.39 2.98 -10.55
CA MET A 12 1.03 2.26 -11.66
C MET A 12 0.02 1.48 -12.51
N ILE A 13 -0.97 0.84 -11.87
CA ILE A 13 -2.04 0.09 -12.55
C ILE A 13 -3.09 1.01 -13.15
N MET A 14 -3.39 2.14 -12.50
CA MET A 14 -4.46 3.02 -12.92
C MET A 14 -4.22 3.56 -14.35
N PRO A 15 -5.20 3.40 -15.26
CA PRO A 15 -5.16 4.00 -16.59
C PRO A 15 -5.04 5.52 -16.52
N LYS A 16 -4.30 6.12 -17.46
CA LYS A 16 -4.10 7.58 -17.51
C LYS A 16 -5.43 8.33 -17.70
N GLU A 17 -6.37 7.74 -18.43
CA GLU A 17 -7.71 8.28 -18.70
C GLU A 17 -8.58 8.42 -17.44
N ASN A 18 -8.38 7.56 -16.44
CA ASN A 18 -9.13 7.58 -15.18
C ASN A 18 -8.49 8.49 -14.13
N PHE A 19 -7.35 9.10 -14.43
CA PHE A 19 -6.62 9.94 -13.49
C PHE A 19 -6.76 11.42 -13.83
N LYS A 20 -7.39 12.18 -12.93
CA LYS A 20 -7.43 13.64 -13.00
C LYS A 20 -6.16 14.20 -12.33
N PRO A 21 -5.20 14.76 -13.10
CA PRO A 21 -3.99 15.31 -12.52
C PRO A 21 -4.30 16.54 -11.66
N GLY A 22 -3.64 16.64 -10.51
CA GLY A 22 -3.66 17.87 -9.70
C GLY A 22 -2.76 18.96 -10.28
N PRO A 23 -2.66 20.13 -9.61
CA PRO A 23 -1.83 21.25 -10.04
C PRO A 23 -0.36 20.88 -10.29
N PHE A 24 0.13 19.85 -9.58
CA PHE A 24 1.45 19.28 -9.78
C PHE A 24 1.34 17.88 -10.39
N TYR A 25 1.85 17.72 -11.62
CA TYR A 25 1.87 16.44 -12.31
C TYR A 25 3.18 16.23 -13.08
N LEU A 26 3.90 15.15 -12.73
CA LEU A 26 5.16 14.77 -13.36
C LEU A 26 5.02 14.21 -14.79
N GLY A 27 3.81 14.19 -15.35
CA GLY A 27 3.59 13.79 -16.74
C GLY A 27 4.06 12.36 -17.03
N ARG A 28 4.93 12.25 -18.03
CA ARG A 28 5.47 10.97 -18.52
C ARG A 28 6.46 10.33 -17.54
N ALA A 29 7.13 11.13 -16.71
CA ALA A 29 8.11 10.66 -15.73
C ALA A 29 7.46 10.01 -14.49
N SER A 30 6.17 10.23 -14.27
CA SER A 30 5.45 9.65 -13.12
C SER A 30 5.51 8.11 -13.09
N ARG A 31 5.39 7.44 -14.24
CA ARG A 31 5.40 5.97 -14.31
C ARG A 31 6.74 5.33 -13.94
N PRO A 32 7.88 5.71 -14.55
CA PRO A 32 9.17 5.13 -14.18
C PRO A 32 9.55 5.44 -12.72
N ILE A 33 9.21 6.63 -12.22
CA ILE A 33 9.48 6.99 -10.81
C ILE A 33 8.64 6.14 -9.86
N CYS A 34 7.35 5.91 -10.15
CA CYS A 34 6.53 5.00 -9.36
C CYS A 34 7.08 3.57 -9.38
N LEU A 35 7.57 3.08 -10.51
CA LEU A 35 8.19 1.75 -10.62
C LEU A 35 9.45 1.64 -9.76
N ILE A 36 10.37 2.60 -9.86
CA ILE A 36 11.61 2.62 -9.07
C ILE A 36 11.29 2.70 -7.57
N ALA A 37 10.37 3.57 -7.18
CA ALA A 37 9.93 3.70 -5.80
C ALA A 37 9.30 2.41 -5.27
N PHE A 38 8.47 1.74 -6.07
CA PHE A 38 7.87 0.45 -5.70
C PHE A 38 8.93 -0.63 -5.52
N LEU A 39 9.88 -0.76 -6.47
CA LEU A 39 10.98 -1.72 -6.37
C LEU A 39 11.86 -1.45 -5.14
N TRP A 40 12.14 -0.20 -4.82
CA TRP A 40 12.87 0.19 -3.62
C TRP A 40 12.14 -0.23 -2.34
N ILE A 41 10.81 -0.05 -2.29
CA ILE A 41 10.00 -0.52 -1.15
C ILE A 41 10.08 -2.05 -1.04
N CYS A 42 9.95 -2.79 -2.14
CA CYS A 42 10.09 -4.25 -2.12
C CYS A 42 11.47 -4.68 -1.61
N TYR A 43 12.54 -4.03 -2.08
CA TYR A 43 13.90 -4.30 -1.63
C TYR A 43 14.07 -4.06 -0.13
N THR A 44 13.67 -2.88 0.36
CA THR A 44 13.79 -2.54 1.79
C THR A 44 12.94 -3.46 2.68
N CYS A 45 11.73 -3.82 2.24
CA CYS A 45 10.90 -4.81 2.92
C CYS A 45 11.63 -6.15 3.05
N SER A 46 12.20 -6.69 1.96
CA SER A 46 12.96 -7.95 2.02
C SER A 46 14.18 -7.84 2.94
N ALA A 47 14.95 -6.75 2.84
CA ALA A 47 16.14 -6.54 3.66
C ALA A 47 15.81 -6.53 5.17
N PHE A 48 14.68 -5.95 5.58
CA PHE A 48 14.25 -5.93 6.98
C PHE A 48 13.73 -7.28 7.49
N LEU A 49 13.38 -8.20 6.60
CA LEU A 49 12.91 -9.54 6.94
C LEU A 49 14.07 -10.54 7.09
N LEU A 50 15.25 -10.22 6.55
CA LEU A 50 16.43 -11.07 6.70
C LEU A 50 16.94 -11.09 8.16
N PRO A 51 17.55 -12.21 8.59
CA PRO A 51 18.27 -12.29 9.85
C PRO A 51 19.56 -11.45 9.77
N THR A 52 19.86 -10.70 10.83
CA THR A 52 21.08 -9.87 10.92
C THR A 52 22.30 -10.63 11.45
N THR A 53 22.10 -11.85 11.96
CA THR A 53 23.13 -12.63 12.63
C THR A 53 23.09 -14.09 12.19
N TYR A 54 24.28 -14.69 12.14
CA TYR A 54 24.51 -16.10 11.83
C TYR A 54 25.24 -16.73 13.03
N PRO A 55 24.92 -17.97 13.48
CA PRO A 55 24.03 -18.97 12.86
C PRO A 55 22.52 -18.75 13.12
N LEU A 56 21.71 -19.21 12.19
CA LEU A 56 20.25 -19.21 12.27
C LEU A 56 19.76 -20.24 13.30
N THR A 57 19.31 -19.76 14.45
CA THR A 57 18.64 -20.59 15.47
C THR A 57 17.24 -20.05 15.76
N TRP A 58 16.37 -20.84 16.39
CA TRP A 58 15.05 -20.39 16.83
C TRP A 58 15.09 -19.15 17.74
N LYS A 59 16.19 -18.91 18.45
CA LYS A 59 16.35 -17.72 19.29
C LYS A 59 16.80 -16.48 18.51
N THR A 60 17.36 -16.68 17.31
CA THR A 60 18.01 -15.65 16.50
C THR A 60 17.24 -15.33 15.22
N PHE A 61 16.22 -16.12 14.88
CA PHE A 61 15.39 -15.91 13.71
C PHE A 61 14.59 -14.60 13.81
N ASN A 62 14.50 -13.89 12.69
CA ASN A 62 13.66 -12.70 12.60
C ASN A 62 12.20 -13.12 12.44
N TYR A 63 11.40 -13.01 13.50
CA TYR A 63 9.98 -13.39 13.52
C TYR A 63 9.05 -12.36 12.87
N ALA A 64 9.55 -11.21 12.42
CA ALA A 64 8.74 -10.19 11.77
C ALA A 64 7.93 -10.68 10.55
N PRO A 65 8.46 -11.51 9.62
CA PRO A 65 7.68 -12.00 8.48
C PRO A 65 6.48 -12.85 8.92
N ILE A 66 6.67 -13.69 9.94
CA ILE A 66 5.62 -14.56 10.48
C ILE A 66 4.53 -13.71 11.13
N ALA A 67 4.91 -12.75 11.98
CA ALA A 67 3.97 -11.87 12.65
C ALA A 67 3.15 -11.04 11.65
N ILE A 68 3.79 -10.47 10.63
CA ILE A 68 3.11 -9.70 9.58
C ILE A 68 2.17 -10.60 8.78
N GLY A 69 2.62 -11.79 8.38
CA GLY A 69 1.80 -12.75 7.65
C GLY A 69 0.56 -13.19 8.43
N ALA A 70 0.72 -13.49 9.71
CA ALA A 70 -0.38 -13.85 10.59
C ALA A 70 -1.38 -12.70 10.75
N ALA A 71 -0.91 -11.48 11.02
CA ALA A 71 -1.77 -10.31 11.18
C ALA A 71 -2.56 -10.00 9.89
N LEU A 72 -1.89 -9.98 8.74
CA LEU A 72 -2.55 -9.77 7.45
C LEU A 72 -3.52 -10.88 7.11
N GLY A 73 -3.19 -12.13 7.44
CA GLY A 73 -4.07 -13.29 7.27
C GLY A 73 -5.36 -13.16 8.07
N VAL A 74 -5.26 -12.83 9.37
CA VAL A 74 -6.42 -12.63 10.26
C VAL A 74 -7.29 -11.48 9.77
N ILE A 75 -6.69 -10.33 9.42
CA ILE A 75 -7.42 -9.17 8.91
C ILE A 75 -8.13 -9.49 7.60
N THR A 76 -7.45 -10.18 6.68
CA THR A 76 -8.01 -10.57 5.38
C THR A 76 -9.16 -11.56 5.56
N LEU A 77 -9.00 -12.55 6.43
CA LEU A 77 -10.04 -13.52 6.75
C LEU A 77 -11.27 -12.83 7.34
N TRP A 78 -11.09 -11.95 8.32
CA TRP A 78 -12.18 -11.18 8.90
C TRP A 78 -12.89 -10.30 7.88
N TRP A 79 -12.13 -9.66 6.98
CA TRP A 79 -12.69 -8.86 5.90
C TRP A 79 -13.53 -9.69 4.92
N LEU A 80 -13.08 -10.90 4.57
CA LEU A 80 -13.81 -11.80 3.68
C LEU A 80 -15.08 -12.38 4.30
N VAL A 81 -15.05 -12.70 5.61
CA VAL A 81 -16.18 -13.33 6.30
C VAL A 81 -17.31 -12.34 6.56
N ASP A 82 -16.97 -11.15 7.07
CA ASP A 82 -17.95 -10.22 7.64
C ASP A 82 -17.77 -8.77 7.19
N ALA A 83 -16.56 -8.21 7.30
CA ALA A 83 -16.38 -6.76 7.13
C ALA A 83 -16.80 -6.23 5.75
N ARG A 84 -16.63 -7.01 4.68
CA ARG A 84 -17.08 -6.63 3.33
C ARG A 84 -18.60 -6.48 3.18
N LYS A 85 -19.41 -7.04 4.08
CA LYS A 85 -20.88 -7.00 4.00
C LYS A 85 -21.46 -5.73 4.61
N TRP A 86 -20.83 -5.20 5.65
CA TRP A 86 -21.34 -4.03 6.38
C TRP A 86 -20.51 -2.75 6.18
N PHE A 87 -19.26 -2.85 5.73
CA PHE A 87 -18.41 -1.69 5.51
C PHE A 87 -18.90 -0.86 4.31
N LYS A 88 -19.64 0.22 4.60
CA LYS A 88 -19.90 1.29 3.64
C LYS A 88 -18.67 2.20 3.67
N GLY A 89 -17.96 2.28 2.54
CA GLY A 89 -16.73 3.08 2.42
C GLY A 89 -16.89 4.55 2.85
N PRO A 90 -15.81 5.34 2.82
CA PRO A 90 -15.82 6.70 3.33
C PRO A 90 -16.93 7.56 2.71
N VAL A 91 -17.87 8.00 3.55
CA VAL A 91 -18.98 8.88 3.14
C VAL A 91 -18.45 10.30 3.00
N ARG A 92 -18.72 10.91 1.85
CA ARG A 92 -18.18 12.22 1.50
C ARG A 92 -18.97 13.33 2.21
N ASN A 93 -18.36 13.96 3.23
CA ASN A 93 -18.98 15.04 4.02
C ASN A 93 -18.86 16.46 3.42
N ILE A 94 -18.38 16.61 2.18
CA ILE A 94 -18.38 17.92 1.51
C ILE A 94 -19.74 18.18 0.86
N VAL A 95 -20.47 19.13 1.45
CA VAL A 95 -21.54 19.85 0.76
C VAL A 95 -20.85 20.61 -0.37
N ILE A 96 -21.19 20.32 -1.63
CA ILE A 96 -20.72 21.17 -2.74
C ILE A 96 -21.42 22.51 -2.51
N GLN A 97 -20.69 23.49 -1.95
CA GLN A 97 -21.08 24.88 -2.04
C GLN A 97 -21.15 25.17 -3.54
N GLN A 98 -22.36 25.18 -4.09
CA GLN A 98 -22.60 25.75 -5.41
C GLN A 98 -22.23 27.21 -5.27
N ASP A 99 -21.01 27.58 -5.69
CA ASP A 99 -20.68 28.97 -5.92
C ASP A 99 -21.69 29.47 -6.96
N LYS A 100 -22.65 30.23 -6.43
CA LYS A 100 -23.62 30.95 -7.23
C LYS A 100 -22.87 32.10 -7.90
N VAL A 101 -23.14 32.23 -9.20
CA VAL A 101 -22.90 33.37 -10.10
C VAL A 101 -21.52 33.42 -10.75
#